data_AF-A0A7Y9WHH2-F1
#
_entry.id   AF-A0A7Y9WHH2-F1
#
_cell.length_a   1.000
_cell.length_b   1.000
_cell.length_c   1.000
_cell.angle_alpha   90.00
_cell.angle_beta   90.00
_cell.angle_gamma   90.00
#
_symmetry.space_group_name_H-M   'P 1'
#
loop_
_entity.id
_entity.type
_entity.pdbx_description
1 polymer ?
#
loop_
_entity_poly.entity_id
_entity_poly.type
_entity_poly.pdbx_seq_one_letter_code
_entity_poly.pdbx_strand_id
1 'polypeptide(L)'
;MLSHTSYPAALDATSADQLFRRVAWRFMPLLFVGYVVAYLDRVNVGFAKLQMLSSLHFSEAAYGLGAGCFFIGYFLFEVPSNLLLHRFGARRWIARIMVTWALLSMVTAWVSTPLMFYIVRFLLGVAEAGFFPGMILYLTYWFPSHRRGKMTALLMAGIPVSGLLGGPLSGYLMHAFNGTWGLEGWQWLFIVEALPSIVLGVVIYRCLDDRVADATWLTDAEKRVIQGEIDADAVVRTHGSVRAVFGSARVWLLCLVLFGIVMGSYAIGFWQPTIIRGTGIDDPLMIGLLTMIPYSVALVSMLTVGRHADRTRERRWHIVVPALVAASGFSLCAANGDSSVLSMLGLTLAVSGVVTALPMFWALPTAFLGGSGAAAGIALINSTGNLAGFISPTVIGWLKGYTHTLASGLVLTACTLTLSAVLILVFIPARLVNR
;
A
#
# COMPACT_ATOMS: atom_id res chain seq x y z
N MET A 1 38.48 46.69 -10.40
CA MET A 1 37.04 46.44 -10.60
C MET A 1 36.74 45.03 -10.14
N LEU A 2 36.31 44.89 -8.88
CA LEU A 2 35.85 43.61 -8.33
C LEU A 2 34.38 43.45 -8.72
N SER A 3 34.09 42.48 -9.58
CA SER A 3 32.73 42.13 -9.98
C SER A 3 31.97 41.57 -8.79
N HIS A 4 31.03 42.35 -8.25
CA HIS A 4 30.01 41.85 -7.33
C HIS A 4 29.15 40.83 -8.09
N THR A 5 29.44 39.55 -7.92
CA THR A 5 28.48 38.48 -8.17
C THR A 5 27.36 38.62 -7.15
N SER A 6 26.30 39.32 -7.53
CA SER A 6 25.06 39.39 -6.79
C SER A 6 24.48 37.98 -6.67
N TYR A 7 24.62 37.37 -5.49
CA TYR A 7 23.78 36.24 -5.10
C TYR A 7 22.32 36.69 -5.22
N PRO A 8 21.44 35.95 -5.93
CA PRO A 8 20.02 36.29 -5.91
C PRO A 8 19.55 36.25 -4.47
N ALA A 9 18.75 37.25 -4.06
CA ALA A 9 18.14 37.31 -2.75
C ALA A 9 17.49 35.94 -2.44
N ALA A 10 17.88 35.35 -1.30
CA ALA A 10 17.20 34.16 -0.79
C ALA A 10 15.71 34.50 -0.73
N LEU A 11 14.86 33.68 -1.36
CA LEU A 11 13.42 33.85 -1.25
C LEU A 11 13.06 33.79 0.24
N ASP A 12 12.24 34.74 0.70
CA ASP A 12 11.70 34.69 2.06
C ASP A 12 11.04 33.33 2.32
N ALA A 13 11.10 32.81 3.54
CA ALA A 13 10.59 31.48 3.90
C ALA A 13 9.13 31.25 3.44
N THR A 14 8.31 32.30 3.49
CA THR A 14 6.92 32.28 3.01
C THR A 14 6.81 32.06 1.50
N SER A 15 7.77 32.56 0.71
CA SER A 15 7.83 32.35 -0.75
C SER A 15 8.31 30.93 -1.09
N ALA A 16 9.23 30.36 -0.31
CA ALA A 16 9.67 28.96 -0.49
C ALA A 16 8.52 27.97 -0.20
N ASP A 17 7.73 28.20 0.86
CA ASP A 17 6.55 27.39 1.17
C ASP A 17 5.50 27.41 0.06
N GLN A 18 5.24 28.58 -0.52
CA GLN A 18 4.32 28.71 -1.65
C GLN A 18 4.83 27.97 -2.89
N LEU A 19 6.14 28.02 -3.15
CA LEU A 19 6.77 27.30 -4.25
C LEU A 19 6.61 25.78 -4.09
N PHE A 20 6.97 25.21 -2.95
CA PHE A 20 6.78 23.77 -2.71
C PHE A 20 5.31 23.35 -2.72
N ARG A 21 4.39 24.23 -2.31
CA ARG A 21 2.94 23.99 -2.44
C ARG A 21 2.52 23.92 -3.90
N ARG A 22 3.07 24.76 -4.78
CA ARG A 22 2.82 24.71 -6.24
C ARG A 22 3.34 23.40 -6.84
N VAL A 23 4.54 22.97 -6.46
CA VAL A 23 5.11 21.67 -6.83
C VAL A 23 4.21 20.52 -6.39
N ALA A 24 3.76 20.54 -5.12
CA ALA A 24 2.87 19.52 -4.57
C ALA A 24 1.53 19.44 -5.32
N TRP A 25 0.89 20.58 -5.62
CA TRP A 25 -0.37 20.60 -6.37
C TRP A 25 -0.25 20.06 -7.79
N ARG A 26 0.93 20.17 -8.40
CA ARG A 26 1.15 19.64 -9.75
C ARG A 26 1.28 18.12 -9.77
N PHE A 27 2.02 17.54 -8.81
CA PHE A 27 2.37 16.11 -8.85
C PHE A 27 1.51 15.24 -7.94
N MET A 28 1.18 15.70 -6.73
CA MET A 28 0.52 14.87 -5.74
C MET A 28 -0.85 14.36 -6.18
N PRO A 29 -1.73 15.13 -6.85
CA PRO A 29 -3.00 14.59 -7.33
C PRO A 29 -2.81 13.40 -8.27
N LEU A 30 -1.86 13.51 -9.21
CA LEU A 30 -1.58 12.45 -10.18
C LEU A 30 -0.98 11.20 -9.51
N LEU A 31 0.00 11.39 -8.63
CA LEU A 31 0.62 10.30 -7.88
C LEU A 31 -0.39 9.62 -6.93
N PHE A 32 -1.24 10.42 -6.28
CA PHE A 32 -2.29 9.94 -5.39
C PHE A 32 -3.31 9.08 -6.14
N VAL A 33 -3.85 9.58 -7.27
CA VAL A 33 -4.79 8.80 -8.09
C VAL A 33 -4.11 7.54 -8.63
N GLY A 34 -2.86 7.63 -9.10
CA GLY A 34 -2.09 6.46 -9.54
C GLY A 34 -1.94 5.40 -8.45
N TYR A 35 -1.73 5.82 -7.19
CA TYR A 35 -1.61 4.91 -6.06
C TYR A 35 -2.96 4.31 -5.61
N VAL A 36 -4.04 5.09 -5.65
CA VAL A 36 -5.41 4.59 -5.44
C VAL A 36 -5.73 3.48 -6.44
N VAL A 37 -5.45 3.72 -7.72
CA VAL A 37 -5.69 2.77 -8.81
C VAL A 37 -4.83 1.52 -8.67
N ALA A 38 -3.54 1.66 -8.32
CA ALA A 38 -2.67 0.50 -8.06
C ALA A 38 -3.18 -0.37 -6.89
N TYR A 39 -3.67 0.24 -5.82
CA TYR A 39 -4.25 -0.53 -4.71
C TYR A 39 -5.59 -1.17 -5.08
N LEU A 40 -6.39 -0.51 -5.91
CA LEU A 40 -7.65 -1.05 -6.43
C LEU A 40 -7.38 -2.33 -7.24
N ASP A 41 -6.47 -2.27 -8.22
CA ASP A 41 -6.04 -3.44 -9.00
C ASP A 41 -5.42 -4.56 -8.13
N ARG A 42 -4.81 -4.22 -6.99
CA ARG A 42 -4.24 -5.21 -6.09
C ARG A 42 -5.30 -6.03 -5.37
N VAL A 43 -6.39 -5.40 -4.94
CA VAL A 43 -7.43 -6.03 -4.10
C VAL A 43 -8.65 -6.50 -4.88
N ASN A 44 -8.83 -6.06 -6.13
CA ASN A 44 -9.99 -6.40 -6.96
C ASN A 44 -10.18 -7.91 -7.17
N VAL A 45 -9.10 -8.69 -7.14
CA VAL A 45 -9.12 -10.15 -7.21
C VAL A 45 -9.93 -10.78 -6.06
N GLY A 46 -10.04 -10.10 -4.91
CA GLY A 46 -10.88 -10.49 -3.79
C GLY A 46 -12.38 -10.34 -4.06
N PHE A 47 -12.76 -9.37 -4.90
CA PHE A 47 -14.13 -9.27 -5.44
C PHE A 47 -14.35 -10.27 -6.56
N ALA A 48 -13.44 -10.33 -7.54
CA ALA A 48 -13.53 -11.26 -8.68
C ALA A 48 -13.75 -12.72 -8.22
N LYS A 49 -13.06 -13.12 -7.15
CA LYS A 49 -13.21 -14.41 -6.47
C LYS A 49 -14.66 -14.82 -6.22
N LEU A 50 -15.54 -13.87 -5.90
CA LEU A 50 -16.96 -14.11 -5.63
C LEU A 50 -17.68 -14.81 -6.79
N GLN A 51 -17.26 -14.61 -8.04
CA GLN A 51 -17.82 -15.32 -9.19
C GLN A 51 -16.79 -16.29 -9.80
N MET A 52 -15.52 -15.87 -9.90
CA MET A 52 -14.44 -16.60 -10.58
C MET A 52 -14.23 -18.03 -10.05
N LEU A 53 -14.36 -18.26 -8.73
CA LEU A 53 -14.13 -19.60 -8.16
C LEU A 53 -15.11 -20.64 -8.70
N SER A 54 -16.40 -20.31 -8.73
CA SER A 54 -17.43 -21.21 -9.26
C SER A 54 -17.28 -21.41 -10.76
N SER A 55 -16.99 -20.35 -11.50
CA SER A 55 -16.91 -20.39 -12.96
C SER A 55 -15.73 -21.20 -13.47
N LEU A 56 -14.57 -21.07 -12.80
CA LEU A 56 -13.35 -21.80 -13.15
C LEU A 56 -13.15 -23.09 -12.36
N HIS A 57 -14.08 -23.42 -11.45
CA HIS A 57 -13.97 -24.57 -10.53
C HIS A 57 -12.67 -24.55 -9.71
N PHE A 58 -12.24 -23.37 -9.28
CA PHE A 58 -11.04 -23.21 -8.46
C PHE A 58 -11.35 -23.51 -6.99
N SER A 59 -10.37 -24.09 -6.28
CA SER A 59 -10.41 -24.21 -4.83
C SER A 59 -9.96 -22.90 -4.16
N GLU A 60 -10.34 -22.74 -2.89
CA GLU A 60 -9.88 -21.62 -2.05
C GLU A 60 -8.36 -21.61 -1.88
N ALA A 61 -7.73 -22.79 -1.83
CA ALA A 61 -6.28 -22.93 -1.79
C ALA A 61 -5.63 -22.48 -3.10
N ALA A 62 -6.23 -22.82 -4.25
CA ALA A 62 -5.74 -22.37 -5.55
C ALA A 62 -5.83 -20.84 -5.68
N TYR A 63 -6.97 -20.25 -5.32
CA TYR A 63 -7.09 -18.79 -5.26
C TYR A 63 -6.07 -18.17 -4.32
N GLY A 64 -5.92 -18.69 -3.11
CA GLY A 64 -4.98 -18.16 -2.11
C GLY A 64 -3.54 -18.15 -2.60
N LEU A 65 -3.09 -19.26 -3.20
CA LEU A 65 -1.75 -19.38 -3.78
C LEU A 65 -1.55 -18.39 -4.93
N GLY A 66 -2.49 -18.30 -5.86
CA GLY A 66 -2.40 -17.37 -6.98
C GLY A 66 -2.47 -15.90 -6.56
N ALA A 67 -3.28 -15.56 -5.55
CA ALA A 67 -3.26 -14.23 -4.95
C ALA A 67 -1.90 -13.91 -4.32
N GLY A 68 -1.26 -14.91 -3.69
CA GLY A 68 0.08 -14.80 -3.14
C GLY A 68 1.18 -14.65 -4.20
N CYS A 69 1.12 -15.36 -5.33
CA CYS A 69 2.16 -15.37 -6.38
C CYS A 69 2.56 -13.96 -6.86
N PHE A 70 1.61 -13.02 -6.85
CA PHE A 70 1.87 -11.59 -7.09
C PHE A 70 3.01 -11.04 -6.22
N PHE A 71 3.03 -11.35 -4.92
CA PHE A 71 4.03 -10.82 -4.00
C PHE A 71 5.40 -11.43 -4.19
N ILE A 72 5.50 -12.65 -4.72
CA ILE A 72 6.79 -13.25 -5.08
C ILE A 72 7.42 -12.45 -6.23
N GLY A 73 6.65 -12.21 -7.31
CA GLY A 73 7.10 -11.40 -8.44
C GLY A 73 7.47 -9.98 -8.01
N TYR A 74 6.60 -9.35 -7.21
CA TYR A 74 6.83 -8.01 -6.67
C TYR A 74 8.13 -7.95 -5.85
N PHE A 75 8.32 -8.86 -4.89
CA PHE A 75 9.48 -8.90 -4.00
C PHE A 75 10.80 -9.09 -4.77
N LEU A 76 10.85 -10.05 -5.70
CA LEU A 76 12.07 -10.37 -6.44
C LEU A 76 12.50 -9.21 -7.37
N PHE A 77 11.54 -8.47 -7.92
CA PHE A 77 11.81 -7.43 -8.92
C PHE A 77 11.73 -6.00 -8.38
N GLU A 78 11.38 -5.79 -7.10
CA GLU A 78 11.28 -4.46 -6.48
C GLU A 78 12.62 -3.70 -6.57
N VAL A 79 13.73 -4.34 -6.18
CA VAL A 79 15.06 -3.73 -6.22
C VAL A 79 15.55 -3.52 -7.66
N PRO A 80 15.56 -4.54 -8.55
CA PRO A 80 15.92 -4.35 -9.95
C PRO A 80 15.11 -3.24 -10.65
N SER A 81 13.80 -3.19 -10.42
CA SER A 81 12.92 -2.19 -11.05
C SER A 81 13.28 -0.77 -10.63
N ASN A 82 13.60 -0.53 -9.35
CA ASN A 82 14.01 0.81 -8.89
C ASN A 82 15.38 1.24 -9.43
N LEU A 83 16.32 0.32 -9.63
CA LEU A 83 17.59 0.64 -10.28
C LEU A 83 17.38 1.09 -11.73
N LEU A 84 16.46 0.42 -12.44
CA LEU A 84 16.10 0.78 -13.82
C LEU A 84 15.31 2.09 -13.86
N LEU A 85 14.47 2.39 -12.86
CA LEU A 85 13.82 3.69 -12.71
C LEU A 85 14.85 4.82 -12.62
N HIS A 86 15.87 4.66 -11.77
CA HIS A 86 16.95 5.64 -11.67
C HIS A 86 17.72 5.82 -12.98
N ARG A 87 17.92 4.74 -13.75
CA ARG A 87 18.64 4.77 -15.04
C ARG A 87 17.82 5.40 -16.17
N PHE A 88 16.53 5.09 -16.27
CA PHE A 88 15.68 5.47 -17.40
C PHE A 88 14.81 6.71 -17.15
N GLY A 89 14.77 7.21 -15.92
CA GLY A 89 13.91 8.31 -15.50
C GLY A 89 12.59 7.81 -14.93
N ALA A 90 12.11 8.49 -13.90
CA ALA A 90 10.87 8.16 -13.18
C ALA A 90 9.64 8.26 -14.10
N ARG A 91 9.55 9.30 -14.92
CA ARG A 91 8.47 9.55 -15.89
C ARG A 91 8.24 8.34 -16.80
N ARG A 92 9.31 7.87 -17.46
CA ARG A 92 9.23 6.79 -18.45
C ARG A 92 8.96 5.45 -17.77
N TRP A 93 9.63 5.22 -16.64
CA TRP A 93 9.56 3.93 -15.96
C TRP A 93 8.24 3.72 -15.22
N ILE A 94 7.75 4.74 -14.49
CA ILE A 94 6.43 4.69 -13.84
C ILE A 94 5.34 4.49 -14.89
N ALA A 95 5.37 5.24 -15.99
CA ALA A 95 4.42 5.05 -17.08
C ALA A 95 4.45 3.61 -17.66
N ARG A 96 5.64 3.06 -17.88
CA ARG A 96 5.81 1.66 -18.32
C ARG A 96 5.19 0.69 -17.32
N ILE A 97 5.49 0.84 -16.03
CA ILE A 97 4.90 0.01 -14.97
C ILE A 97 3.37 0.06 -15.07
N MET A 98 2.78 1.24 -15.12
CA MET A 98 1.32 1.42 -15.22
C MET A 98 0.71 0.69 -16.41
N VAL A 99 1.26 0.89 -17.60
CA VAL A 99 0.73 0.27 -18.82
C VAL A 99 0.94 -1.25 -18.80
N THR A 100 2.13 -1.72 -18.43
CA THR A 100 2.42 -3.17 -18.43
C THR A 100 1.64 -3.94 -17.36
N TRP A 101 1.48 -3.38 -16.15
CA TRP A 101 0.64 -4.03 -15.14
C TRP A 101 -0.82 -4.04 -15.61
N ALA A 102 -1.33 -2.92 -16.15
CA ALA A 102 -2.73 -2.84 -16.55
C ALA A 102 -3.08 -3.86 -17.63
N LEU A 103 -2.21 -4.04 -18.63
CA LEU A 103 -2.38 -5.06 -19.66
C LEU A 103 -2.41 -6.48 -19.06
N LEU A 104 -1.52 -6.77 -18.10
CA LEU A 104 -1.53 -8.06 -17.40
C LEU A 104 -2.76 -8.24 -16.50
N SER A 105 -3.27 -7.16 -15.90
CA SER A 105 -4.52 -7.16 -15.13
C SER A 105 -5.67 -7.58 -16.04
N MET A 106 -5.80 -6.95 -17.22
CA MET A 106 -6.80 -7.34 -18.23
C MET A 106 -6.65 -8.80 -18.67
N VAL A 107 -5.42 -9.28 -18.92
CA VAL A 107 -5.16 -10.68 -19.30
C VAL A 107 -5.75 -11.69 -18.30
N THR A 108 -5.89 -11.30 -17.02
CA THR A 108 -6.53 -12.13 -15.99
C THR A 108 -7.96 -12.52 -16.35
N ALA A 109 -8.69 -11.69 -17.11
CA ALA A 109 -10.04 -11.98 -17.56
C ALA A 109 -10.14 -13.25 -18.43
N TRP A 110 -9.05 -13.69 -19.06
CA TRP A 110 -9.02 -14.88 -19.93
C TRP A 110 -8.34 -16.10 -19.30
N VAL A 111 -8.07 -16.05 -17.99
CA VAL A 111 -7.51 -17.19 -17.27
C VAL A 111 -8.57 -18.30 -17.13
N SER A 112 -8.19 -19.53 -17.45
CA SER A 112 -9.08 -20.70 -17.36
C SER A 112 -8.56 -21.82 -16.44
N THR A 113 -7.28 -21.79 -16.06
CA THR A 113 -6.67 -22.83 -15.22
C THR A 113 -5.88 -22.22 -14.05
N PRO A 114 -5.68 -22.94 -12.93
CA PRO A 114 -4.91 -22.43 -11.80
C PRO A 114 -3.49 -22.04 -12.20
N LEU A 115 -2.84 -22.80 -13.09
CA LEU A 115 -1.50 -22.48 -13.56
C LEU A 115 -1.46 -21.16 -14.34
N MET A 116 -2.43 -20.92 -15.24
CA MET A 116 -2.54 -19.62 -15.93
C MET A 116 -2.73 -18.49 -14.93
N PHE A 117 -3.57 -18.69 -13.90
CA PHE A 117 -3.78 -17.71 -12.84
C PHE A 117 -2.46 -17.39 -12.12
N TYR A 118 -1.68 -18.41 -11.74
CA TYR A 118 -0.42 -18.21 -11.01
C TYR A 118 0.61 -17.47 -11.85
N ILE A 119 0.73 -17.83 -13.13
CA ILE A 119 1.66 -17.19 -14.07
C ILE A 119 1.27 -15.71 -14.24
N VAL A 120 0.00 -15.42 -14.56
CA VAL A 120 -0.47 -14.04 -14.75
C VAL A 120 -0.27 -13.22 -13.49
N ARG A 121 -0.61 -13.77 -12.30
CA ARG A 121 -0.42 -13.06 -11.03
C ARG A 121 1.05 -12.82 -10.71
N PHE A 122 1.93 -13.78 -10.97
CA PHE A 122 3.37 -13.60 -10.83
C PHE A 122 3.89 -12.49 -11.76
N LEU A 123 3.54 -12.54 -13.05
CA LEU A 123 3.93 -11.52 -14.04
C LEU A 123 3.39 -10.14 -13.69
N LEU A 124 2.16 -10.06 -13.17
CA LEU A 124 1.57 -8.83 -12.67
C LEU A 124 2.43 -8.24 -11.54
N GLY A 125 2.87 -9.10 -10.60
CA GLY A 125 3.83 -8.74 -9.56
C GLY A 125 5.14 -8.20 -10.11
N VAL A 126 5.70 -8.86 -11.14
CA VAL A 126 6.92 -8.41 -11.83
C VAL A 126 6.72 -7.04 -12.51
N ALA A 127 5.57 -6.83 -13.14
CA ALA A 127 5.27 -5.59 -13.85
C ALA A 127 5.03 -4.42 -12.90
N GLU A 128 4.31 -4.64 -11.79
CA GLU A 128 3.99 -3.62 -10.78
C GLU A 128 5.18 -3.33 -9.83
N ALA A 129 6.17 -4.23 -9.79
CA ALA A 129 7.34 -4.10 -8.94
C ALA A 129 8.02 -2.73 -9.11
N GLY A 130 8.29 -2.06 -7.98
CA GLY A 130 8.95 -0.76 -7.96
C GLY A 130 8.02 0.44 -8.18
N PHE A 131 6.70 0.26 -8.37
CA PHE A 131 5.77 1.38 -8.48
C PHE A 131 5.77 2.27 -7.23
N PHE A 132 5.43 1.71 -6.07
CA PHE A 132 5.37 2.47 -4.82
C PHE A 132 6.76 3.03 -4.40
N PRO A 133 7.83 2.22 -4.31
CA PRO A 133 9.14 2.77 -3.97
C PRO A 133 9.63 3.78 -5.02
N GLY A 134 9.24 3.61 -6.28
CA GLY A 134 9.54 4.55 -7.36
C GLY A 134 8.85 5.90 -7.17
N MET A 135 7.61 5.92 -6.70
CA MET A 135 6.94 7.16 -6.28
C MET A 135 7.66 7.81 -5.10
N ILE A 136 8.05 7.03 -4.09
CA ILE A 136 8.79 7.55 -2.93
C ILE A 136 10.14 8.14 -3.37
N LEU A 137 10.87 7.45 -4.27
CA LEU A 137 12.10 7.93 -4.86
C LEU A 137 11.87 9.21 -5.66
N TYR A 138 10.82 9.27 -6.47
CA TYR A 138 10.45 10.48 -7.21
C TYR A 138 10.23 11.68 -6.29
N LEU A 139 9.56 11.49 -5.15
CA LEU A 139 9.39 12.55 -4.15
C LEU A 139 10.73 13.05 -3.59
N THR A 140 11.80 12.25 -3.58
CA THR A 140 13.13 12.71 -3.16
C THR A 140 13.78 13.67 -4.16
N TYR A 141 13.38 13.64 -5.42
CA TYR A 141 13.89 14.54 -6.46
C TYR A 141 13.23 15.92 -6.43
N TRP A 142 12.10 16.06 -5.74
CA TRP A 142 11.28 17.27 -5.73
C TRP A 142 11.06 17.86 -4.35
N PHE A 143 11.27 17.10 -3.28
CA PHE A 143 11.02 17.53 -1.90
C PHE A 143 12.17 17.15 -0.95
N PRO A 144 12.67 18.11 -0.14
CA PRO A 144 13.61 17.83 0.94
C PRO A 144 12.94 16.99 2.05
N SER A 145 13.74 16.31 2.87
CA SER A 145 13.27 15.33 3.87
C SER A 145 12.17 15.88 4.80
N HIS A 146 12.31 17.11 5.27
CA HIS A 146 11.37 17.75 6.21
C HIS A 146 9.99 18.01 5.60
N ARG A 147 9.87 18.10 4.27
CA ARG A 147 8.57 18.24 3.55
C ARG A 147 8.06 16.90 3.02
N ARG A 148 8.97 15.96 2.71
CA ARG A 148 8.66 14.67 2.09
C ARG A 148 7.72 13.81 2.93
N GLY A 149 7.86 13.83 4.26
CA GLY A 149 7.00 13.05 5.16
C GLY A 149 5.50 13.33 4.96
N LYS A 150 5.12 14.60 4.76
CA LYS A 150 3.73 14.98 4.48
C LYS A 150 3.23 14.46 3.14
N MET A 151 4.09 14.46 2.11
CA MET A 151 3.76 13.95 0.79
C MET A 151 3.57 12.43 0.81
N THR A 152 4.45 11.71 1.51
CA THR A 152 4.32 10.26 1.71
C THR A 152 3.04 9.92 2.47
N ALA A 153 2.70 10.66 3.54
CA ALA A 153 1.46 10.46 4.28
C ALA A 153 0.21 10.67 3.40
N LEU A 154 0.21 11.72 2.57
CA LEU A 154 -0.86 11.96 1.60
C LEU A 154 -0.98 10.82 0.60
N LEU A 155 0.14 10.30 0.08
CA LEU A 155 0.14 9.15 -0.82
C LEU A 155 -0.45 7.91 -0.14
N MET A 156 -0.03 7.59 1.09
CA MET A 156 -0.53 6.42 1.83
C MET A 156 -2.02 6.51 2.19
N ALA A 157 -2.59 7.71 2.28
CA ALA A 157 -4.04 7.87 2.41
C ALA A 157 -4.82 7.34 1.19
N GLY A 158 -4.15 7.04 0.08
CA GLY A 158 -4.74 6.36 -1.06
C GLY A 158 -5.23 4.93 -0.77
N ILE A 159 -4.67 4.25 0.25
CA ILE A 159 -5.09 2.88 0.63
C ILE A 159 -6.55 2.83 1.14
N PRO A 160 -6.95 3.61 2.16
CA PRO A 160 -8.36 3.62 2.57
C PRO A 160 -9.29 4.18 1.49
N VAL A 161 -8.82 5.14 0.68
CA VAL A 161 -9.62 5.72 -0.41
C VAL A 161 -9.87 4.70 -1.53
N SER A 162 -8.88 3.87 -1.87
CA SER A 162 -9.08 2.80 -2.85
C SER A 162 -10.07 1.75 -2.37
N GLY A 163 -10.08 1.43 -1.08
CA GLY A 163 -11.12 0.56 -0.49
C GLY A 163 -12.52 1.18 -0.57
N LEU A 164 -12.63 2.48 -0.30
CA LEU A 164 -13.90 3.23 -0.34
C LEU A 164 -14.50 3.30 -1.75
N LEU A 165 -13.67 3.47 -2.77
CA LEU A 165 -14.10 3.61 -4.17
C LEU A 165 -14.13 2.27 -4.90
N GLY A 166 -13.16 1.41 -4.65
CA GLY A 166 -12.97 0.13 -5.32
C GLY A 166 -14.09 -0.85 -5.03
N GLY A 167 -14.56 -0.94 -3.78
CA GLY A 167 -15.64 -1.87 -3.43
C GLY A 167 -16.92 -1.66 -4.23
N PRO A 168 -17.53 -0.46 -4.19
CA PRO A 168 -18.71 -0.14 -5.00
C PRO A 168 -18.48 -0.27 -6.50
N LEU A 169 -17.31 0.13 -7.01
CA LEU A 169 -16.98 0.00 -8.43
C LEU A 169 -16.93 -1.46 -8.86
N SER A 170 -16.14 -2.29 -8.16
CA SER A 170 -16.01 -3.73 -8.41
C SER A 170 -17.38 -4.43 -8.30
N GLY A 171 -18.14 -4.13 -7.25
CA GLY A 171 -19.48 -4.69 -7.05
C GLY A 171 -20.46 -4.30 -8.15
N TYR A 172 -20.46 -3.03 -8.56
CA TYR A 172 -21.27 -2.54 -9.67
C TYR A 172 -20.90 -3.20 -11.00
N LEU A 173 -19.61 -3.30 -11.33
CA LEU A 173 -19.16 -3.94 -12.57
C LEU A 173 -19.59 -5.41 -12.61
N MET A 174 -19.39 -6.13 -11.51
CA MET A 174 -19.77 -7.54 -11.39
C MET A 174 -21.27 -7.78 -11.41
N HIS A 175 -22.08 -6.79 -10.99
CA HIS A 175 -23.54 -6.86 -11.03
C HIS A 175 -24.09 -6.49 -12.40
N ALA A 176 -23.70 -5.32 -12.93
CA ALA A 176 -24.30 -4.71 -14.12
C ALA A 176 -23.84 -5.34 -15.44
N PHE A 177 -22.59 -5.82 -15.50
CA PHE A 177 -22.00 -6.35 -16.74
C PHE A 177 -21.99 -7.88 -16.80
N ASN A 178 -22.56 -8.56 -15.80
CA ASN A 178 -22.58 -10.02 -15.79
C ASN A 178 -23.37 -10.59 -16.99
N GLY A 179 -22.71 -11.42 -17.81
CA GLY A 179 -23.29 -12.01 -19.02
C GLY A 179 -23.28 -11.09 -20.23
N THR A 180 -22.83 -9.83 -20.10
CA THR A 180 -22.74 -8.91 -21.23
C THR A 180 -21.61 -9.32 -22.17
N TRP A 181 -21.91 -9.39 -23.46
CA TRP A 181 -21.00 -9.84 -24.53
C TRP A 181 -20.38 -11.23 -24.28
N GLY A 182 -21.09 -12.11 -23.55
CA GLY A 182 -20.63 -13.47 -23.25
C GLY A 182 -19.52 -13.53 -22.21
N LEU A 183 -19.23 -12.43 -21.51
CA LEU A 183 -18.28 -12.36 -20.41
C LEU A 183 -19.02 -12.30 -19.07
N GLU A 184 -18.45 -12.93 -18.07
CA GLU A 184 -18.93 -12.88 -16.69
C GLU A 184 -18.51 -11.57 -16.00
N GLY A 185 -19.21 -11.20 -14.92
CA GLY A 185 -19.00 -9.94 -14.22
C GLY A 185 -17.56 -9.75 -13.71
N TRP A 186 -16.91 -10.82 -13.22
CA TRP A 186 -15.52 -10.75 -12.75
C TRP A 186 -14.51 -10.49 -13.88
N GLN A 187 -14.81 -10.89 -15.12
CA GLN A 187 -13.95 -10.62 -16.27
C GLN A 187 -13.99 -9.13 -16.62
N TRP A 188 -15.19 -8.54 -16.61
CA TRP A 188 -15.39 -7.11 -16.80
C TRP A 188 -14.71 -6.26 -15.75
N LEU A 189 -14.70 -6.72 -14.50
CA LEU A 189 -13.95 -6.07 -13.42
C LEU A 189 -12.46 -5.90 -13.79
N PHE A 190 -11.77 -6.95 -14.24
CA PHE A 190 -10.37 -6.86 -14.64
C PHE A 190 -10.14 -6.01 -15.91
N ILE A 191 -11.09 -6.01 -16.84
CA ILE A 191 -10.99 -5.23 -18.08
C ILE A 191 -11.17 -3.74 -17.79
N VAL A 192 -12.22 -3.36 -17.08
CA VAL A 192 -12.62 -1.96 -16.90
C VAL A 192 -11.74 -1.27 -15.86
N GLU A 193 -11.41 -1.93 -14.75
CA GLU A 193 -10.59 -1.32 -13.70
C GLU A 193 -9.14 -1.06 -14.11
N ALA A 194 -8.63 -1.82 -15.09
CA ALA A 194 -7.30 -1.62 -15.64
C ALA A 194 -7.20 -0.46 -16.65
N LEU A 195 -8.31 0.00 -17.24
CA LEU A 195 -8.30 1.10 -18.22
C LEU A 195 -7.81 2.43 -17.61
N PRO A 196 -8.28 2.87 -16.42
CA PRO A 196 -7.73 4.04 -15.73
C PRO A 196 -6.22 3.98 -15.58
N SER A 197 -5.65 2.81 -15.28
CA SER A 197 -4.20 2.60 -15.12
C SER A 197 -3.44 2.89 -16.41
N ILE A 198 -3.95 2.44 -17.57
CA ILE A 198 -3.36 2.74 -18.89
C ILE A 198 -3.39 4.25 -19.16
N VAL A 199 -4.56 4.87 -18.96
CA VAL A 199 -4.75 6.32 -19.19
C VAL A 199 -3.80 7.11 -18.30
N LEU A 200 -3.73 6.79 -17.01
CA LEU A 200 -2.83 7.43 -16.05
C LEU A 200 -1.36 7.21 -16.42
N GLY A 201 -0.99 6.02 -16.91
CA GLY A 201 0.36 5.77 -17.41
C GLY A 201 0.74 6.72 -18.54
N VAL A 202 -0.17 6.93 -19.50
CA VAL A 202 0.02 7.90 -20.60
C VAL A 202 0.06 9.35 -20.09
N VAL A 203 -0.80 9.70 -19.13
CA VAL A 203 -0.82 11.04 -18.51
C VAL A 203 0.46 11.30 -17.74
N ILE A 204 0.96 10.35 -16.94
CA ILE A 204 2.25 10.44 -16.25
C ILE A 204 3.38 10.60 -17.28
N TYR A 205 3.35 9.81 -18.36
CA TYR A 205 4.33 9.96 -19.42
C TYR A 205 4.31 11.35 -20.07
N ARG A 206 3.22 12.10 -20.04
CA ARG A 206 3.17 13.46 -20.62
C ARG A 206 3.42 14.57 -19.61
N CYS A 207 2.92 14.42 -18.39
CA CYS A 207 2.84 15.50 -17.41
C CYS A 207 3.94 15.46 -16.34
N LEU A 208 4.60 14.31 -16.13
CA LEU A 208 5.63 14.17 -15.10
C LEU A 208 6.98 14.66 -15.62
N ASP A 209 7.63 15.54 -14.88
CA ASP A 209 9.00 16.01 -15.13
C ASP A 209 9.96 15.16 -14.28
N ASP A 210 11.06 14.67 -14.85
CA ASP A 210 11.97 13.74 -14.16
C ASP A 210 12.78 14.43 -13.06
N ARG A 211 13.33 15.62 -13.36
CA ARG A 211 14.13 16.41 -12.42
C ARG A 211 13.67 17.87 -12.39
N VAL A 212 14.03 18.58 -11.32
CA VAL A 212 13.79 20.02 -11.17
C VAL A 212 14.37 20.81 -12.35
N ALA A 213 15.54 20.40 -12.86
CA ALA A 213 16.18 21.03 -14.01
C ALA A 213 15.32 20.97 -15.28
N ASP A 214 14.60 19.87 -15.50
CA ASP A 214 13.79 19.61 -16.70
C ASP A 214 12.46 20.38 -16.68
N ALA A 215 12.08 20.97 -15.54
CA ALA A 215 10.81 21.64 -15.34
C ALA A 215 10.69 22.92 -16.20
N THR A 216 9.84 22.94 -17.21
CA THR A 216 9.65 24.14 -18.06
C THR A 216 8.74 25.21 -17.44
N TRP A 217 7.98 24.83 -16.41
CA TRP A 217 7.01 25.69 -15.72
C TRP A 217 7.58 26.39 -14.48
N LEU A 218 8.86 26.16 -14.17
CA LEU A 218 9.60 26.82 -13.10
C LEU A 218 10.60 27.81 -13.69
N THR A 219 10.73 28.97 -13.05
CA THR A 219 11.80 29.92 -13.36
C THR A 219 13.15 29.40 -12.87
N ASP A 220 14.25 29.86 -13.47
CA ASP A 220 15.60 29.44 -13.07
C ASP A 220 15.94 29.83 -11.62
N ALA A 221 15.30 30.86 -11.08
CA ALA A 221 15.43 31.23 -9.67
C ALA A 221 14.72 30.20 -8.77
N GLU A 222 13.49 29.83 -9.08
CA GLU A 222 12.73 28.81 -8.35
C GLU A 222 13.42 27.44 -8.40
N LYS A 223 13.94 27.04 -9.57
CA LYS A 223 14.71 25.79 -9.71
C LYS A 223 15.92 25.74 -8.78
N ARG A 224 16.67 26.85 -8.68
CA ARG A 224 17.85 26.96 -7.81
C ARG A 224 17.48 26.85 -6.33
N VAL A 225 16.34 27.42 -5.92
CA VAL A 225 15.86 27.32 -4.53
C VAL A 225 15.50 25.87 -4.17
N ILE A 226 14.71 25.21 -5.03
CA ILE A 226 14.32 23.81 -4.79
C ILE A 226 15.55 22.90 -4.76
N GLN A 227 16.43 23.02 -5.75
CA GLN A 227 17.65 22.20 -5.83
C GLN A 227 18.57 22.46 -4.64
N GLY A 228 18.73 23.73 -4.23
CA GLY A 228 19.53 24.11 -3.06
C GLY A 228 19.04 23.49 -1.76
N GLU A 229 17.72 23.46 -1.51
CA GLU A 229 17.17 22.79 -0.32
C GLU A 229 17.35 21.26 -0.37
N ILE A 230 17.24 20.65 -1.55
CA ILE A 230 17.43 19.20 -1.72
C ILE A 230 18.90 18.83 -1.51
N ASP A 231 19.83 19.60 -2.06
CA ASP A 231 21.27 19.35 -1.94
C ASP A 231 21.75 19.56 -0.51
N ALA A 232 21.26 20.60 0.18
CA ALA A 232 21.55 20.82 1.59
C ALA A 232 21.07 19.66 2.48
N ASP A 233 19.91 19.07 2.17
CA ASP A 233 19.38 17.89 2.86
C ASP A 233 20.19 16.61 2.58
N ALA A 234 20.79 16.49 1.39
CA ALA A 234 21.60 15.34 1.02
C ALA A 234 22.93 15.27 1.78
N VAL A 235 23.55 16.41 2.09
CA VAL A 235 24.84 16.52 2.79
C VAL A 235 24.74 16.09 4.26
N VAL A 236 23.57 16.21 4.88
CA VAL A 236 23.33 15.84 6.30
C VAL A 236 23.23 14.31 6.50
N ARG A 237 23.23 13.51 5.42
CA ARG A 237 23.11 12.05 5.52
C ARG A 237 24.39 11.42 6.08
N THR A 238 24.31 10.96 7.32
CA THR A 238 25.38 10.19 7.98
C THR A 238 25.57 8.81 7.32
N HIS A 239 26.81 8.32 7.26
CA HIS A 239 27.12 6.97 6.78
C HIS A 239 26.93 5.97 7.93
N GLY A 240 25.81 5.23 7.91
CA GLY A 240 25.58 4.08 8.79
C GLY A 240 26.03 2.77 8.12
N SER A 241 26.56 1.82 8.89
CA SER A 241 26.99 0.52 8.38
C SER A 241 25.80 -0.35 7.97
N VAL A 242 25.70 -0.70 6.68
CA VAL A 242 24.68 -1.60 6.14
C VAL A 242 24.77 -3.00 6.77
N ARG A 243 25.99 -3.49 7.03
CA ARG A 243 26.19 -4.83 7.62
C ARG A 243 25.66 -4.93 9.05
N ALA A 244 25.73 -3.85 9.83
CA ALA A 244 25.24 -3.81 11.21
C ALA A 244 23.71 -3.98 11.29
N VAL A 245 22.98 -3.63 10.23
CA VAL A 245 21.51 -3.76 10.16
C VAL A 245 21.08 -5.22 10.18
N PHE A 246 21.74 -6.07 9.37
CA PHE A 246 21.39 -7.50 9.26
C PHE A 246 21.64 -8.29 10.55
N GLY A 247 22.58 -7.83 11.39
CA GLY A 247 22.85 -8.41 12.71
C GLY A 247 21.99 -7.85 13.84
N SER A 248 21.15 -6.85 13.58
CA SER A 248 20.37 -6.19 14.63
C SER A 248 19.09 -6.95 14.96
N ALA A 249 19.02 -7.53 16.16
CA ALA A 249 17.82 -8.19 16.67
C ALA A 249 16.58 -7.26 16.68
N ARG A 250 16.80 -5.95 16.87
CA ARG A 250 15.70 -4.95 16.83
C ARG A 250 15.13 -4.78 15.43
N VAL A 251 15.95 -4.88 14.38
CA VAL A 251 15.47 -4.79 12.98
C VAL A 251 14.61 -6.01 12.66
N TRP A 252 15.07 -7.22 13.02
CA TRP A 252 14.28 -8.44 12.83
C TRP A 252 12.99 -8.47 13.66
N LEU A 253 13.00 -7.91 14.87
CA LEU A 253 11.78 -7.69 15.65
C LEU A 253 10.79 -6.79 14.89
N LEU A 254 11.25 -5.68 14.32
CA LEU A 254 10.42 -4.78 13.52
C LEU A 254 9.92 -5.47 12.24
N CYS A 255 10.73 -6.32 11.60
CA CYS A 255 10.28 -7.16 10.49
C CYS A 255 9.11 -8.06 10.88
N LEU A 256 9.20 -8.74 12.04
CA LEU A 256 8.15 -9.65 12.52
C LEU A 256 6.85 -8.91 12.89
N VAL A 257 6.98 -7.73 13.51
CA VAL A 257 5.83 -6.86 13.82
C VAL A 257 5.16 -6.36 12.55
N LEU A 258 5.93 -5.86 11.57
CA LEU A 258 5.35 -5.41 10.31
C LEU A 258 4.70 -6.56 9.54
N PHE A 259 5.32 -7.75 9.56
CA PHE A 259 4.77 -8.95 8.94
C PHE A 259 3.35 -9.24 9.47
N GLY A 260 3.13 -9.20 10.79
CA GLY A 260 1.80 -9.42 11.37
C GLY A 260 0.78 -8.34 10.97
N ILE A 261 1.18 -7.06 10.97
CA ILE A 261 0.30 -5.95 10.55
C ILE A 261 -0.08 -6.08 9.07
N VAL A 262 0.89 -6.38 8.21
CA VAL A 262 0.69 -6.51 6.76
C VAL A 262 -0.11 -7.78 6.43
N MET A 263 0.09 -8.87 7.19
CA MET A 263 -0.74 -10.08 7.07
C MET A 263 -2.21 -9.76 7.29
N GLY A 264 -2.54 -8.95 8.30
CA GLY A 264 -3.90 -8.45 8.52
C GLY A 264 -4.43 -7.58 7.39
N SER A 265 -3.59 -6.71 6.83
CA SER A 265 -3.97 -5.82 5.72
C SER A 265 -4.37 -6.61 4.48
N TYR A 266 -3.59 -7.63 4.12
CA TYR A 266 -3.91 -8.50 2.99
C TYR A 266 -5.02 -9.51 3.29
N ALA A 267 -5.20 -9.93 4.54
CA ALA A 267 -6.37 -10.72 4.93
C ALA A 267 -7.66 -9.95 4.64
N ILE A 268 -7.72 -8.67 5.00
CA ILE A 268 -8.81 -7.77 4.63
C ILE A 268 -8.94 -7.67 3.10
N GLY A 269 -7.87 -7.25 2.41
CA GLY A 269 -7.92 -6.98 0.98
C GLY A 269 -8.37 -8.17 0.12
N PHE A 270 -7.99 -9.39 0.48
CA PHE A 270 -8.31 -10.59 -0.32
C PHE A 270 -9.54 -11.37 0.13
N TRP A 271 -10.02 -11.16 1.37
CA TRP A 271 -11.10 -11.96 1.94
C TRP A 271 -12.29 -11.16 2.45
N GLN A 272 -12.19 -9.84 2.58
CA GLN A 272 -13.30 -9.00 3.05
C GLN A 272 -14.61 -9.21 2.26
N PRO A 273 -14.63 -9.23 0.91
CA PRO A 273 -15.86 -9.48 0.17
C PRO A 273 -16.44 -10.87 0.46
N THR A 274 -15.58 -11.87 0.67
CA THR A 274 -16.01 -13.23 1.06
C THR A 274 -16.58 -13.27 2.47
N ILE A 275 -16.01 -12.50 3.42
CA ILE A 275 -16.53 -12.40 4.79
C ILE A 275 -17.94 -11.83 4.76
N ILE A 276 -18.17 -10.74 4.01
CA ILE A 276 -19.50 -10.13 3.87
C ILE A 276 -20.48 -11.10 3.20
N ARG A 277 -20.06 -11.81 2.14
CA ARG A 277 -20.92 -12.83 1.52
C ARG A 277 -21.30 -13.94 2.50
N GLY A 278 -20.37 -14.34 3.37
CA GLY A 278 -20.61 -15.37 4.39
C GLY A 278 -21.76 -15.04 5.35
N THR A 279 -22.19 -13.78 5.44
CA THR A 279 -23.32 -13.36 6.28
C THR A 279 -24.69 -13.53 5.59
N GLY A 280 -24.73 -14.09 4.38
CA GLY A 280 -25.95 -14.33 3.59
C GLY A 280 -26.26 -13.27 2.53
N ILE A 281 -25.30 -12.39 2.20
CA ILE A 281 -25.46 -11.33 1.19
C ILE A 281 -24.80 -11.78 -0.11
N ASP A 282 -25.59 -12.13 -1.12
CA ASP A 282 -25.04 -12.69 -2.37
C ASP A 282 -24.70 -11.65 -3.44
N ASP A 283 -25.46 -10.54 -3.46
CA ASP A 283 -25.33 -9.50 -4.49
C ASP A 283 -23.97 -8.77 -4.40
N PRO A 284 -23.12 -8.84 -5.45
CA PRO A 284 -21.82 -8.17 -5.48
C PRO A 284 -21.90 -6.66 -5.24
N LEU A 285 -22.95 -5.99 -5.73
CA LEU A 285 -23.12 -4.56 -5.53
C LEU A 285 -23.33 -4.24 -4.05
N MET A 286 -24.25 -4.95 -3.37
CA MET A 286 -24.44 -4.79 -1.93
C MET A 286 -23.18 -5.11 -1.12
N ILE A 287 -22.43 -6.16 -1.48
CA ILE A 287 -21.14 -6.46 -0.85
C ILE A 287 -20.18 -5.27 -0.99
N GLY A 288 -20.05 -4.72 -2.21
CA GLY A 288 -19.22 -3.56 -2.49
C GLY A 288 -19.62 -2.32 -1.70
N LEU A 289 -20.92 -2.01 -1.63
CA LEU A 289 -21.44 -0.88 -0.84
C LEU A 289 -21.16 -1.06 0.66
N LEU A 290 -21.29 -2.28 1.19
CA LEU A 290 -21.01 -2.56 2.59
C LEU A 290 -19.54 -2.39 2.96
N THR A 291 -18.61 -2.66 2.04
CA THR A 291 -17.18 -2.40 2.29
C THR A 291 -16.86 -0.93 2.54
N MET A 292 -17.70 0.01 2.09
CA MET A 292 -17.51 1.44 2.34
C MET A 292 -17.52 1.77 3.83
N ILE A 293 -18.31 1.05 4.63
CA ILE A 293 -18.46 1.33 6.07
C ILE A 293 -17.12 1.12 6.81
N PRO A 294 -16.47 -0.06 6.76
CA PRO A 294 -15.15 -0.26 7.35
C PRO A 294 -14.10 0.75 6.90
N TYR A 295 -14.01 1.03 5.59
CA TYR A 295 -13.00 1.95 5.05
C TYR A 295 -13.24 3.41 5.43
N SER A 296 -14.50 3.84 5.56
CA SER A 296 -14.85 5.18 6.03
C SER A 296 -14.41 5.39 7.48
N VAL A 297 -14.72 4.43 8.36
CA VAL A 297 -14.30 4.48 9.77
C VAL A 297 -12.78 4.39 9.87
N ALA A 298 -12.14 3.55 9.05
CA ALA A 298 -10.69 3.42 9.01
C ALA A 298 -9.97 4.71 8.60
N LEU A 299 -10.50 5.43 7.61
CA LEU A 299 -9.96 6.72 7.19
C LEU A 299 -10.03 7.74 8.32
N VAL A 300 -11.18 7.85 9.01
CA VAL A 300 -11.34 8.75 10.16
C VAL A 300 -10.42 8.34 11.30
N SER A 301 -10.34 7.04 11.61
CA SER A 301 -9.47 6.48 12.66
C SER A 301 -8.00 6.78 12.38
N MET A 302 -7.52 6.50 11.18
CA MET A 302 -6.14 6.77 10.75
C MET A 302 -5.78 8.26 10.92
N LEU A 303 -6.65 9.17 10.48
CA LEU A 303 -6.41 10.61 10.54
C LEU A 303 -6.50 11.17 11.97
N THR A 304 -7.38 10.65 12.81
CA THR A 304 -7.55 11.10 14.20
C THR A 304 -6.44 10.57 15.10
N VAL A 305 -6.14 9.27 15.01
CA VAL A 305 -5.06 8.61 15.75
C VAL A 305 -3.71 9.16 15.31
N GLY A 306 -3.49 9.46 14.02
CA GLY A 306 -2.25 10.09 13.56
C GLY A 306 -2.04 11.49 14.14
N ARG A 307 -3.06 12.34 14.14
CA ARG A 307 -2.98 13.67 14.80
C ARG A 307 -2.73 13.54 16.30
N HIS A 308 -3.35 12.55 16.95
CA HIS A 308 -3.13 12.29 18.36
C HIS A 308 -1.70 11.78 18.62
N ALA A 309 -1.17 10.91 17.76
CA ALA A 309 0.20 10.41 17.82
C ALA A 309 1.23 11.53 17.72
N ASP A 310 1.02 12.48 16.81
CA ASP A 310 1.89 13.64 16.64
C ASP A 310 1.88 14.57 17.88
N ARG A 311 0.72 14.67 18.55
CA ARG A 311 0.55 15.53 19.74
C ARG A 311 1.14 14.91 21.01
N THR A 312 0.86 13.65 21.28
CA THR A 312 1.30 12.98 22.52
C THR A 312 2.67 12.33 22.38
N ARG A 313 3.08 12.05 21.13
CA ARG A 313 4.32 11.35 20.78
C ARG A 313 4.44 9.96 21.39
N GLU A 314 3.34 9.35 21.84
CA GLU A 314 3.33 8.02 22.45
C GLU A 314 3.32 6.91 21.40
N ARG A 315 4.35 6.87 20.55
CA ARG A 315 4.39 6.04 19.32
C ARG A 315 4.03 4.57 19.55
N ARG A 316 4.38 3.99 20.71
CA ARG A 316 4.06 2.59 21.05
C ARG A 316 2.56 2.33 21.13
N TRP A 317 1.83 3.15 21.88
CA TRP A 317 0.39 2.95 22.09
C TRP A 317 -0.43 3.18 20.82
N HIS A 318 0.05 4.07 19.95
CA HIS A 318 -0.55 4.34 18.64
C HIS A 318 -0.38 3.20 17.63
N ILE A 319 0.39 2.16 17.96
CA ILE A 319 0.51 0.94 17.16
C ILE A 319 -0.16 -0.23 17.87
N VAL A 320 0.10 -0.39 19.18
CA VAL A 320 -0.44 -1.47 20.00
C VAL A 320 -1.96 -1.44 20.07
N VAL A 321 -2.56 -0.28 20.37
CA VAL A 321 -4.02 -0.19 20.50
C VAL A 321 -4.71 -0.50 19.18
N PRO A 322 -4.34 0.11 18.03
CA PRO A 322 -4.96 -0.26 16.76
C PRO A 322 -4.73 -1.73 16.36
N ALA A 323 -3.55 -2.30 16.64
CA ALA A 323 -3.30 -3.73 16.38
C ALA A 323 -4.21 -4.64 17.21
N LEU A 324 -4.45 -4.32 18.49
CA LEU A 324 -5.37 -5.07 19.35
C LEU A 324 -6.82 -4.88 18.93
N VAL A 325 -7.24 -3.66 18.55
CA VAL A 325 -8.56 -3.40 17.98
C VAL A 325 -8.78 -4.24 16.73
N ALA A 326 -7.76 -4.33 15.86
CA ALA A 326 -7.84 -5.18 14.69
C ALA A 326 -7.97 -6.67 15.04
N ALA A 327 -7.16 -7.15 16.00
CA ALA A 327 -7.23 -8.52 16.47
C ALA A 327 -8.62 -8.86 17.03
N SER A 328 -9.21 -7.98 17.85
CA SER A 328 -10.58 -8.13 18.35
C SER A 328 -11.59 -8.17 17.21
N GLY A 329 -11.44 -7.33 16.18
CA GLY A 329 -12.29 -7.33 15.00
C GLY A 329 -12.26 -8.65 14.21
N PHE A 330 -11.06 -9.19 13.97
CA PHE A 330 -10.90 -10.50 13.32
C PHE A 330 -11.47 -11.64 14.16
N SER A 331 -11.24 -11.64 15.47
CA SER A 331 -11.83 -12.63 16.39
C SER A 331 -13.36 -12.56 16.41
N LEU A 332 -13.93 -11.35 16.37
CA LEU A 332 -15.38 -11.16 16.32
C LEU A 332 -15.98 -11.73 15.02
N CYS A 333 -15.34 -11.48 13.87
CA CYS A 333 -15.73 -12.07 12.59
C CYS A 333 -15.62 -13.60 12.60
N ALA A 334 -14.55 -14.14 13.19
CA ALA A 334 -14.33 -15.58 13.26
C ALA A 334 -15.39 -16.30 14.10
N ALA A 335 -15.83 -15.66 15.20
CA ALA A 335 -16.81 -16.25 16.11
C ALA A 335 -18.27 -16.03 15.69
N ASN A 336 -18.57 -15.01 14.87
CA ASN A 336 -19.94 -14.59 14.55
C ASN A 336 -20.17 -14.39 13.05
N GLY A 337 -19.54 -15.23 12.21
CA GLY A 337 -19.60 -15.14 10.75
C GLY A 337 -21.02 -15.16 10.17
N ASP A 338 -21.96 -15.81 10.86
CA ASP A 338 -23.36 -15.93 10.40
C ASP A 338 -24.20 -14.67 10.68
N SER A 339 -23.76 -13.81 11.61
CA SER A 339 -24.45 -12.57 11.95
C SER A 339 -23.91 -11.41 11.12
N SER A 340 -24.74 -10.90 10.22
CA SER A 340 -24.41 -9.72 9.39
C SER A 340 -23.95 -8.52 10.22
N VAL A 341 -24.64 -8.23 11.34
CA VAL A 341 -24.30 -7.08 12.19
C VAL A 341 -22.96 -7.27 12.90
N LEU A 342 -22.74 -8.43 13.53
CA LEU A 342 -21.50 -8.68 14.28
C LEU A 342 -20.29 -8.83 13.35
N SER A 343 -20.46 -9.44 12.17
CA SER A 343 -19.42 -9.52 11.15
C SER A 343 -19.06 -8.14 10.60
N MET A 344 -20.04 -7.27 10.35
CA MET A 344 -19.77 -5.89 9.90
C MET A 344 -19.10 -5.04 10.99
N LEU A 345 -19.49 -5.20 12.26
CA LEU A 345 -18.80 -4.57 13.39
C LEU A 345 -17.36 -5.07 13.49
N GLY A 346 -17.16 -6.40 13.40
CA GLY A 346 -15.83 -7.02 13.44
C GLY A 346 -14.94 -6.55 12.29
N LEU A 347 -15.46 -6.51 11.07
CA LEU A 347 -14.76 -5.98 9.90
C LEU A 347 -14.40 -4.51 10.09
N THR A 348 -15.32 -3.70 10.60
CA THR A 348 -15.07 -2.28 10.85
C THR A 348 -13.91 -2.07 11.82
N LEU A 349 -13.86 -2.85 12.91
CA LEU A 349 -12.75 -2.84 13.87
C LEU A 349 -11.45 -3.35 13.24
N ALA A 350 -11.51 -4.46 12.48
CA ALA A 350 -10.37 -5.05 11.79
C ALA A 350 -9.72 -4.06 10.81
N VAL A 351 -10.50 -3.50 9.89
CA VAL A 351 -10.02 -2.54 8.89
C VAL A 351 -9.50 -1.27 9.56
N SER A 352 -10.23 -0.71 10.53
CA SER A 352 -9.81 0.51 11.22
C SER A 352 -8.51 0.32 11.98
N GLY A 353 -8.36 -0.80 12.69
CA GLY A 353 -7.15 -1.10 13.45
C GLY A 353 -5.93 -1.32 12.55
N VAL A 354 -6.06 -2.11 11.48
CA VAL A 354 -4.93 -2.41 10.58
C VAL A 354 -4.50 -1.18 9.78
N VAL A 355 -5.45 -0.47 9.16
CA VAL A 355 -5.17 0.73 8.35
C VAL A 355 -4.54 1.83 9.21
N THR A 356 -4.88 1.90 10.50
CA THR A 356 -4.26 2.84 11.44
C THR A 356 -2.89 2.36 11.92
N ALA A 357 -2.72 1.07 12.25
CA ALA A 357 -1.45 0.54 12.77
C ALA A 357 -0.30 0.65 11.74
N LEU A 358 -0.60 0.42 10.46
CA LEU A 358 0.41 0.37 9.39
C LEU A 358 1.23 1.66 9.22
N PRO A 359 0.64 2.87 9.07
CA PRO A 359 1.41 4.10 8.99
C PRO A 359 2.10 4.45 10.33
N MET A 360 1.47 4.15 11.47
CA MET A 360 2.07 4.41 12.79
C MET A 360 3.31 3.57 13.04
N PHE A 361 3.36 2.34 12.50
CA PHE A 361 4.53 1.47 12.59
C PHE A 361 5.80 2.13 12.02
N TRP A 362 5.68 2.83 10.89
CA TRP A 362 6.84 3.44 10.22
C TRP A 362 7.52 4.56 11.02
N ALA A 363 6.88 5.02 12.09
CA ALA A 363 7.47 5.93 13.05
C ALA A 363 8.52 5.26 13.97
N LEU A 364 8.54 3.92 14.07
CA LEU A 364 9.49 3.17 14.91
C LEU A 364 10.87 3.04 14.25
N PRO A 365 11.04 2.50 13.02
CA PRO A 365 12.36 2.31 12.44
C PRO A 365 13.16 3.62 12.36
N THR A 366 12.47 4.73 12.08
CA THR A 366 13.08 6.07 12.00
C THR A 366 13.58 6.60 13.33
N ALA A 367 13.13 6.05 14.47
CA ALA A 367 13.63 6.41 15.80
C ALA A 367 14.94 5.70 16.15
N PHE A 368 15.22 4.56 15.52
CA PHE A 368 16.38 3.72 15.84
C PHE A 368 17.49 3.76 14.79
N LEU A 369 17.12 4.05 13.55
CA LEU A 369 18.02 3.95 12.43
C LEU A 369 18.34 5.34 11.89
N GLY A 370 19.64 5.65 11.79
CA GLY A 370 20.16 6.86 11.16
C GLY A 370 20.99 6.53 9.91
N GLY A 371 21.06 7.49 8.98
CA GLY A 371 21.99 7.42 7.86
C GLY A 371 21.74 6.28 6.86
N SER A 372 22.79 5.83 6.18
CA SER A 372 22.72 4.72 5.21
C SER A 372 22.28 3.37 5.82
N GLY A 373 22.53 3.14 7.11
CA GLY A 373 22.00 1.97 7.83
C GLY A 373 20.47 2.01 7.97
N ALA A 374 19.87 3.21 8.04
CA ALA A 374 18.41 3.35 8.05
C ALA A 374 17.76 2.94 6.73
N ALA A 375 18.33 3.35 5.61
CA ALA A 375 17.83 2.96 4.30
C ALA A 375 17.83 1.43 4.13
N ALA A 376 18.92 0.77 4.50
CA ALA A 376 19.02 -0.69 4.44
C ALA A 376 18.05 -1.39 5.40
N GLY A 377 17.88 -0.89 6.63
CA GLY A 377 16.95 -1.47 7.60
C GLY A 377 15.49 -1.29 7.21
N ILE A 378 15.12 -0.11 6.74
CA ILE A 378 13.77 0.17 6.21
C ILE A 378 13.47 -0.74 5.01
N ALA A 379 14.42 -0.91 4.10
CA ALA A 379 14.29 -1.82 2.97
C ALA A 379 14.06 -3.27 3.43
N LEU A 380 14.90 -3.78 4.35
CA LEU A 380 14.76 -5.13 4.89
C LEU A 380 13.40 -5.36 5.58
N ILE A 381 12.97 -4.38 6.39
CA ILE A 381 11.67 -4.40 7.07
C ILE A 381 10.54 -4.43 6.05
N ASN A 382 10.54 -3.54 5.06
CA ASN A 382 9.50 -3.48 4.03
C ASN A 382 9.43 -4.76 3.20
N SER A 383 10.57 -5.27 2.74
CA SER A 383 10.67 -6.49 1.95
C SER A 383 10.16 -7.71 2.73
N THR A 384 10.46 -7.80 4.03
CA THR A 384 9.91 -8.87 4.89
C THR A 384 8.40 -8.71 5.10
N GLY A 385 7.92 -7.47 5.26
CA GLY A 385 6.49 -7.16 5.30
C GLY A 385 5.76 -7.59 4.03
N ASN A 386 6.34 -7.35 2.85
CA ASN A 386 5.76 -7.76 1.57
C ASN A 386 5.64 -9.30 1.43
N LEU A 387 6.53 -10.08 2.04
CA LEU A 387 6.40 -11.55 2.08
C LEU A 387 5.12 -12.00 2.81
N ALA A 388 4.62 -11.21 3.77
CA ALA A 388 3.32 -11.47 4.39
C ALA A 388 2.18 -11.45 3.36
N GLY A 389 2.33 -10.71 2.25
CA GLY A 389 1.38 -10.73 1.13
C GLY A 389 1.35 -12.05 0.37
N PHE A 390 2.45 -12.81 0.34
CA PHE A 390 2.42 -14.19 -0.18
C PHE A 390 1.77 -15.14 0.84
N ILE A 391 2.21 -15.05 2.09
CA ILE A 391 1.82 -16.00 3.15
C ILE A 391 0.34 -15.84 3.54
N SER A 392 -0.17 -14.61 3.68
CA SER A 392 -1.53 -14.33 4.14
C SER A 392 -2.62 -15.02 3.30
N PRO A 393 -2.80 -14.71 2.00
CA PRO A 393 -3.82 -15.34 1.18
C PRO A 393 -3.58 -16.84 0.99
N THR A 394 -2.33 -17.29 0.87
CA THR A 394 -1.99 -18.71 0.68
C THR A 394 -2.39 -19.55 1.88
N VAL A 395 -1.98 -19.13 3.09
CA VAL A 395 -2.28 -19.87 4.33
C VAL A 395 -3.75 -19.79 4.67
N ILE A 396 -4.41 -18.63 4.50
CA ILE A 396 -5.85 -18.51 4.74
C ILE A 396 -6.64 -19.40 3.77
N GLY A 397 -6.27 -19.42 2.49
CA GLY A 397 -6.92 -20.28 1.49
C GLY A 397 -6.71 -21.77 1.76
N TRP A 398 -5.51 -22.18 2.14
CA TRP A 398 -5.21 -23.55 2.55
C TRP A 398 -5.99 -23.96 3.81
N LEU A 399 -5.98 -23.11 4.85
CA LEU A 399 -6.73 -23.35 6.08
C LEU A 399 -8.22 -23.49 5.79
N LYS A 400 -8.81 -22.58 5.00
CA LYS A 400 -10.22 -22.66 4.62
C LYS A 400 -10.53 -23.95 3.85
N GLY A 401 -9.63 -24.40 2.98
CA GLY A 401 -9.79 -25.66 2.26
C GLY A 401 -9.78 -26.88 3.19
N TYR A 402 -8.96 -26.85 4.25
CA TYR A 402 -8.81 -27.96 5.20
C TYR A 402 -9.88 -27.97 6.30
N THR A 403 -10.24 -26.81 6.84
CA THR A 403 -11.21 -26.67 7.95
C THR A 403 -12.63 -26.43 7.48
N HIS A 404 -12.83 -26.18 6.18
CA HIS A 404 -14.08 -25.74 5.56
C HIS A 404 -14.65 -24.42 6.12
N THR A 405 -13.88 -23.68 6.93
CA THR A 405 -14.30 -22.41 7.52
C THR A 405 -13.26 -21.32 7.31
N LEU A 406 -13.72 -20.09 7.04
CA LEU A 406 -12.84 -18.93 6.97
C LEU A 406 -12.33 -18.51 8.36
N ALA A 407 -13.05 -18.89 9.43
CA ALA A 407 -12.75 -18.52 10.80
C ALA A 407 -11.31 -18.88 11.22
N SER A 408 -10.78 -20.02 10.78
CA SER A 408 -9.40 -20.45 11.11
C SER A 408 -8.35 -19.46 10.59
N GLY A 409 -8.54 -18.90 9.39
CA GLY A 409 -7.64 -17.89 8.84
C GLY A 409 -7.76 -16.54 9.56
N LEU A 410 -8.97 -16.18 9.98
CA LEU A 410 -9.21 -14.94 10.74
C LEU A 410 -8.61 -15.02 12.15
N VAL A 411 -8.75 -16.17 12.84
CA VAL A 411 -8.12 -16.41 14.15
C VAL A 411 -6.60 -16.35 14.04
N LEU A 412 -6.01 -16.99 13.01
CA LEU A 412 -4.57 -16.91 12.76
C LEU A 412 -4.13 -15.44 12.61
N THR A 413 -4.88 -14.66 11.84
CA THR A 413 -4.61 -13.23 11.64
C THR A 413 -4.69 -12.46 12.97
N ALA A 414 -5.74 -12.69 13.77
CA ALA A 414 -5.88 -12.09 15.09
C ALA A 414 -4.71 -12.45 16.03
N CYS A 415 -4.25 -13.69 16.02
CA CYS A 415 -3.10 -14.15 16.80
C CYS A 415 -1.81 -13.43 16.36
N THR A 416 -1.57 -13.27 15.06
CA THR A 416 -0.36 -12.56 14.57
C THR A 416 -0.35 -11.07 14.90
N LEU A 417 -1.52 -10.41 14.88
CA LEU A 417 -1.66 -9.01 15.31
C LEU A 417 -1.47 -8.86 16.83
N THR A 418 -2.04 -9.78 17.61
CA THR A 418 -1.84 -9.82 19.06
C THR A 418 -0.37 -10.05 19.41
N LEU A 419 0.29 -10.98 18.73
CA LEU A 419 1.73 -11.20 18.88
C LEU A 419 2.53 -9.93 18.54
N SER A 420 2.19 -9.24 17.45
CA SER A 420 2.84 -7.98 17.07
C SER A 420 2.70 -6.91 18.16
N ALA A 421 1.52 -6.77 18.76
CA ALA A 421 1.27 -5.87 19.88
C ALA A 421 2.10 -6.25 21.12
N VAL A 422 2.13 -7.54 21.49
CA VAL A 422 2.94 -8.06 22.62
C VAL A 422 4.42 -7.81 22.39
N LEU A 423 4.93 -8.07 21.18
CA LEU A 423 6.33 -7.85 20.83
C LEU A 423 6.76 -6.37 21.00
N ILE A 424 5.90 -5.42 20.61
CA ILE A 424 6.12 -3.99 20.85
C ILE A 424 6.11 -3.67 22.35
N LEU A 425 5.17 -4.24 23.11
CA LEU A 425 5.05 -3.99 24.55
C LEU A 425 6.22 -4.54 25.35
N VAL A 426 6.75 -5.71 24.98
CA VAL A 426 7.83 -6.38 25.70
C VAL A 426 9.20 -5.84 25.30
N PHE A 427 9.46 -5.68 24.00
CA PHE A 427 10.84 -5.51 23.51
C PHE A 427 11.19 -4.10 23.01
N ILE A 428 10.21 -3.18 22.91
CA ILE A 428 10.46 -1.81 22.47
C ILE A 428 10.31 -0.84 23.65
N PRO A 429 11.39 -0.34 24.27
CA PRO A 429 11.29 0.57 25.42
C PRO A 429 10.62 1.91 25.08
N ALA A 430 9.64 2.35 25.88
CA ALA A 430 8.93 3.64 25.69
C ALA A 430 9.86 4.84 25.55
N ARG A 431 10.90 4.92 26.38
CA ARG A 431 11.84 6.07 26.42
C ARG A 431 12.64 6.26 25.12
N LEU A 432 12.72 5.23 24.28
CA LEU A 432 13.47 5.27 23.02
C LEU A 432 12.62 5.79 21.86
N VAL A 433 11.31 5.56 21.88
CA VAL A 433 10.41 5.86 20.75
C VAL A 433 9.41 6.95 21.04
N ASN A 434 9.07 7.19 22.30
CA ASN A 434 8.14 8.25 22.67
C ASN A 434 8.88 9.60 22.72
N ARG A 435 9.18 10.17 21.55
CA ARG A 435 9.93 11.43 21.37
C ARG A 435 9.37 12.30 20.25
#